data_AF-A0A975TL01-F1
#
_entry.id   AF-A0A975TL01-F1
#
_cell.length_a   1.000
_cell.length_b   1.000
_cell.length_c   1.000
_cell.angle_alpha   90.00
_cell.angle_beta   90.00
_cell.angle_gamma   90.00
#
_symmetry.space_group_name_H-M   'P 1'
#
loop_
_entity.id
_entity.type
_entity.pdbx_description
1 polymer ?
#
loop_
_entity_poly.entity_id
_entity_poly.type
_entity_poly.pdbx_seq_one_letter_code
_entity_poly.pdbx_strand_id
1 'polypeptide(L)'
;MHDIIDTTEDGRFRVRLVQDEDAINPREDFDHLAHVITIDTHLGWCAPVDKDGGPLADAWDRVSWNRWKGVETFMRWARIFHNAIVIESRPERGAVSLWYLMGEDSEDLGILPEAYLDAERAEYQAWADGEVYGYIVEEAVDWVRADDATETRTEWEEVDSCYGHYGFEWAASAARDALRFYTAKAMVA
;
A
#
# COMPACT_ATOMS: atom_id res chain seq x y z
N MET A 1 -3.91 -0.88 17.75
CA MET A 1 -4.45 0.39 18.30
C MET A 1 -5.62 0.79 17.40
N HIS A 2 -6.81 1.08 17.95
CA HIS A 2 -7.99 1.39 17.15
C HIS A 2 -8.36 2.86 17.36
N ASP A 3 -8.14 3.67 16.35
CA ASP A 3 -8.43 5.09 16.42
C ASP A 3 -9.73 5.37 15.67
N ILE A 4 -10.74 5.87 16.40
CA ILE A 4 -11.94 6.43 15.78
C ILE A 4 -11.48 7.65 14.98
N ILE A 5 -11.69 7.61 13.65
CA ILE A 5 -11.26 8.68 12.75
C ILE A 5 -12.32 9.76 12.64
N ASP A 6 -13.59 9.33 12.59
CA ASP A 6 -14.70 10.25 12.43
C ASP A 6 -16.02 9.63 12.93
N THR A 7 -17.00 10.47 13.21
CA THR A 7 -18.35 10.10 13.64
C THR A 7 -19.34 11.05 13.01
N THR A 8 -20.49 10.54 12.54
CA THR A 8 -21.52 11.37 11.91
C THR A 8 -22.13 12.36 12.92
N GLU A 9 -22.68 13.47 12.42
CA GLU A 9 -23.27 14.52 13.27
C GLU A 9 -24.44 14.03 14.14
N ASP A 10 -25.19 13.05 13.63
CA ASP A 10 -26.28 12.39 14.36
C ASP A 10 -25.79 11.33 15.35
N GLY A 11 -24.49 11.04 15.38
CA GLY A 11 -23.87 10.04 16.24
C GLY A 11 -24.23 8.60 15.91
N ARG A 12 -24.90 8.33 14.78
CA ARG A 12 -25.39 6.99 14.42
C ARG A 12 -24.33 6.11 13.77
N PHE A 13 -23.40 6.71 13.03
CA PHE A 13 -22.32 5.98 12.37
C PHE A 13 -20.97 6.52 12.81
N ARG A 14 -19.98 5.64 12.90
CA ARG A 14 -18.58 6.03 13.09
C ARG A 14 -17.69 5.18 12.21
N VAL A 15 -16.48 5.67 11.96
CA VAL A 15 -15.45 4.90 11.27
C VAL A 15 -14.18 4.88 12.09
N ARG A 16 -13.54 3.72 12.16
CA ARG A 16 -12.25 3.54 12.84
C ARG A 16 -11.24 2.89 11.92
N LEU A 17 -9.96 3.20 12.16
CA LEU A 17 -8.86 2.48 11.54
C LEU A 17 -8.39 1.32 12.40
N VAL A 18 -7.96 0.27 11.72
CA VAL A 18 -7.35 -0.92 12.30
C VAL A 18 -6.09 -1.21 11.52
N GLN A 19 -5.00 -1.52 12.21
CA GLN A 19 -3.80 -1.99 11.55
C GLN A 19 -4.06 -3.39 10.97
N ASP A 20 -3.66 -3.60 9.73
CA ASP A 20 -3.75 -4.89 9.07
C ASP A 20 -2.54 -5.75 9.46
N GLU A 21 -2.76 -6.70 10.37
CA GLU A 21 -1.71 -7.57 10.90
C GLU A 21 -1.34 -8.72 9.95
N ASP A 22 -2.17 -8.97 8.93
CA ASP A 22 -2.01 -10.06 7.96
C ASP A 22 -1.69 -9.52 6.56
N ALA A 23 -1.23 -8.27 6.46
CA ALA A 23 -0.92 -7.61 5.20
C ALA A 23 0.18 -8.34 4.41
N ILE A 24 -0.17 -8.77 3.19
CA ILE A 24 0.75 -9.40 2.24
C ILE A 24 1.62 -8.32 1.57
N ASN A 25 2.85 -8.68 1.18
CA ASN A 25 3.71 -7.81 0.40
C ASN A 25 2.96 -7.36 -0.86
N PRO A 26 2.78 -6.05 -1.11
CA PRO A 26 2.05 -5.57 -2.28
C PRO A 26 2.59 -6.17 -3.58
N ARG A 27 3.89 -6.48 -3.63
CA ARG A 27 4.59 -7.07 -4.78
C ARG A 27 4.23 -8.53 -5.07
N GLU A 28 3.55 -9.22 -4.17
CA GLU A 28 3.15 -10.63 -4.34
C GLU A 28 1.72 -10.83 -4.86
N ASP A 29 0.86 -9.82 -4.73
CA ASP A 29 -0.61 -9.99 -4.87
C ASP A 29 -1.21 -9.30 -6.12
N PHE A 30 -0.46 -8.42 -6.79
CA PHE A 30 -0.94 -7.64 -7.93
C PHE A 30 -0.03 -7.73 -9.16
N ASP A 31 -0.63 -7.62 -10.35
CA ASP A 31 0.11 -7.45 -11.60
C ASP A 31 0.72 -6.05 -11.63
N HIS A 32 2.02 -5.99 -11.34
CA HIS A 32 2.79 -4.76 -11.33
C HIS A 32 3.47 -4.53 -12.67
N LEU A 33 3.32 -3.33 -13.23
CA LEU A 33 4.10 -2.92 -14.40
C LEU A 33 5.55 -2.62 -14.01
N ALA A 34 5.76 -2.06 -12.82
CA ALA A 34 7.10 -1.87 -12.29
C ALA A 34 7.73 -3.23 -11.95
N HIS A 35 9.04 -3.33 -12.15
CA HIS A 35 9.86 -4.47 -11.74
C HIS A 35 10.91 -4.02 -10.73
N VAL A 36 11.29 -4.91 -9.81
CA VAL A 36 12.21 -4.54 -8.71
C VAL A 36 13.33 -5.52 -8.53
N ILE A 37 14.56 -5.06 -8.75
CA ILE A 37 15.77 -5.83 -8.45
C ILE A 37 16.24 -5.47 -7.04
N THR A 38 16.37 -6.46 -6.16
CA THR A 38 16.97 -6.27 -4.85
C THR A 38 18.50 -6.32 -4.95
N ILE A 39 19.19 -5.30 -4.45
CA ILE A 39 20.64 -5.21 -4.46
C ILE A 39 21.19 -5.85 -3.19
N ASP A 40 22.02 -6.89 -3.35
CA ASP A 40 22.84 -7.40 -2.25
C ASP A 40 23.95 -6.40 -1.92
N THR A 41 23.83 -5.77 -0.75
CA THR A 41 24.84 -4.82 -0.24
C THR A 41 25.89 -5.51 0.65
N HIS A 42 25.71 -6.79 0.96
CA HIS A 42 26.48 -7.56 1.94
C HIS A 42 26.51 -6.95 3.36
N LEU A 43 25.61 -6.00 3.66
CA LEU A 43 25.50 -5.34 4.96
C LEU A 43 24.51 -6.02 5.91
N GLY A 44 23.84 -7.07 5.45
CA GLY A 44 22.83 -7.83 6.17
C GLY A 44 21.91 -8.54 5.18
N TRP A 45 21.28 -9.63 5.62
CA TRP A 45 20.27 -10.30 4.80
C TRP A 45 18.98 -9.47 4.82
N CYS A 46 18.57 -8.98 3.65
CA CYS A 46 17.25 -8.42 3.44
C CYS A 46 16.45 -9.41 2.59
N ALA A 47 15.16 -9.59 2.91
CA ALA A 47 14.27 -10.31 2.02
C ALA A 47 14.21 -9.58 0.65
N PRO A 48 14.12 -10.31 -0.47
CA PRO A 48 13.87 -9.70 -1.77
C PRO A 48 12.58 -8.88 -1.73
N VAL A 49 12.63 -7.67 -2.30
CA VAL A 49 11.47 -6.79 -2.48
C VAL A 49 10.45 -7.41 -3.43
N ASP A 50 10.97 -8.07 -4.47
CA ASP A 50 10.22 -8.76 -5.51
C ASP A 50 10.89 -10.11 -5.77
N LYS A 51 10.10 -11.10 -6.22
CA LYS A 51 10.48 -12.51 -6.29
C LYS A 51 11.52 -12.82 -7.36
N ASP A 52 11.48 -12.12 -8.50
CA ASP A 52 12.24 -12.50 -9.69
C ASP A 52 13.06 -11.35 -10.32
N GLY A 53 12.88 -10.10 -9.88
CA GLY A 53 13.60 -8.96 -10.44
C GLY A 53 13.19 -8.59 -11.86
N GLY A 54 12.16 -9.24 -12.42
CA GLY A 54 11.63 -8.98 -13.76
C GLY A 54 12.59 -9.32 -14.92
N PRO A 55 12.26 -8.86 -16.15
CA PRO A 55 12.94 -9.27 -17.39
C PRO A 55 14.41 -8.85 -17.48
N LEU A 56 14.86 -7.90 -16.67
CA LEU A 56 16.24 -7.41 -16.67
C LEU A 56 17.13 -8.00 -15.56
N ALA A 57 16.62 -8.94 -14.75
CA ALA A 57 17.36 -9.54 -13.63
C ALA A 57 18.69 -10.19 -14.08
N ASP A 58 18.67 -10.98 -15.15
CA ASP A 58 19.88 -11.62 -15.71
C ASP A 58 20.95 -10.61 -16.13
N ALA A 59 20.55 -9.41 -16.59
CA ALA A 59 21.47 -8.37 -16.98
C ALA A 59 22.12 -7.71 -15.75
N TRP A 60 21.36 -7.55 -14.67
CA TRP A 60 21.87 -7.10 -13.39
C TRP A 60 22.91 -8.07 -12.83
N ASP A 61 22.66 -9.37 -12.85
CA ASP A 61 23.59 -10.39 -12.34
C ASP A 61 24.98 -10.36 -13.00
N ARG A 62 25.04 -9.92 -14.27
CA ARG A 62 26.31 -9.78 -15.01
C ARG A 62 27.15 -8.60 -14.56
N VAL A 63 26.55 -7.61 -13.89
CA VAL A 63 27.21 -6.36 -13.49
C VAL A 63 27.20 -6.12 -11.98
N SER A 64 26.40 -6.88 -11.22
CA SER A 64 26.21 -6.75 -9.78
C SER A 64 27.51 -6.96 -8.98
N TRP A 65 28.43 -7.78 -9.50
CA TRP A 65 29.77 -7.99 -8.91
C TRP A 65 30.59 -6.69 -8.78
N ASN A 66 30.31 -5.68 -9.62
CA ASN A 66 31.00 -4.41 -9.57
C ASN A 66 30.26 -3.42 -8.67
N ARG A 67 30.46 -3.53 -7.36
CA ARG A 67 29.79 -2.68 -6.35
C ARG A 67 29.92 -1.16 -6.54
N TRP A 68 30.88 -0.69 -7.33
CA TRP A 68 31.14 0.75 -7.52
C TRP A 68 30.46 1.32 -8.77
N LYS A 69 30.27 0.51 -9.81
CA LYS A 69 29.74 0.96 -11.10
C LYS A 69 28.60 0.09 -11.63
N GLY A 70 28.25 -1.00 -10.95
CA GLY A 70 27.23 -1.95 -11.38
C GLY A 70 25.88 -1.26 -11.57
N VAL A 71 25.46 -0.47 -10.57
CA VAL A 71 24.23 0.35 -10.63
C VAL A 71 24.27 1.32 -11.81
N GLU A 72 25.31 2.17 -11.91
CA GLU A 72 25.45 3.14 -13.00
C GLU A 72 25.44 2.46 -14.39
N THR A 73 26.17 1.36 -14.52
CA THR A 73 26.30 0.59 -15.76
C THR A 73 24.96 -0.03 -16.15
N PHE A 74 24.26 -0.65 -15.18
CA PHE A 74 22.95 -1.23 -15.38
C PHE A 74 21.93 -0.17 -15.81
N MET A 75 21.81 0.92 -15.05
CA MET A 75 20.85 1.99 -15.33
C MET A 75 21.07 2.58 -16.72
N ARG A 76 22.32 2.82 -17.10
CA ARG A 76 22.67 3.32 -18.44
C ARG A 76 22.33 2.32 -19.54
N TRP A 77 22.64 1.03 -19.33
CA TRP A 77 22.33 -0.02 -20.28
C TRP A 77 20.81 -0.19 -20.46
N ALA A 78 20.05 -0.26 -19.37
CA ALA A 78 18.60 -0.40 -19.37
C ALA A 78 17.93 0.76 -20.13
N ARG A 79 18.37 2.01 -19.87
CA ARG A 79 17.88 3.19 -20.59
C ARG A 79 18.17 3.14 -22.09
N ILE A 80 19.39 2.76 -22.48
CA ILE A 80 19.80 2.78 -23.90
C ILE A 80 19.15 1.66 -24.71
N PHE A 81 19.10 0.44 -24.15
CA PHE A 81 18.72 -0.75 -24.91
C PHE A 81 17.27 -1.16 -24.73
N HIS A 82 16.64 -0.74 -23.62
CA HIS A 82 15.26 -1.12 -23.28
C HIS A 82 14.33 0.08 -23.13
N ASN A 83 14.85 1.30 -23.35
CA ASN A 83 14.14 2.55 -23.08
C ASN A 83 13.55 2.58 -21.64
N ALA A 84 14.18 1.87 -20.72
CA ALA A 84 13.64 1.68 -19.39
C ALA A 84 13.91 2.89 -18.50
N ILE A 85 12.94 3.24 -17.67
CA ILE A 85 13.10 4.24 -16.62
C ILE A 85 13.51 3.48 -15.36
N VAL A 86 14.62 3.86 -14.76
CA VAL A 86 15.22 3.16 -13.61
C VAL A 86 15.53 4.16 -12.51
N ILE A 87 15.08 3.86 -11.30
CA ILE A 87 15.29 4.60 -10.06
C ILE A 87 15.97 3.68 -9.05
N GLU A 88 17.03 4.17 -8.42
CA GLU A 88 17.64 3.50 -7.28
C GLU A 88 16.94 3.93 -5.99
N SER A 89 16.51 2.95 -5.19
CA SER A 89 15.94 3.16 -3.86
C SER A 89 16.95 2.74 -2.78
N ARG A 90 17.29 3.66 -1.88
CA ARG A 90 18.18 3.45 -0.72
C ARG A 90 17.48 3.95 0.54
N PRO A 91 16.47 3.23 1.05
CA PRO A 91 15.77 3.64 2.27
C PRO A 91 16.71 3.59 3.49
N GLU A 92 16.41 4.37 4.53
CA GLU A 92 17.18 4.34 5.79
C GLU A 92 17.12 2.97 6.47
N ARG A 93 16.01 2.25 6.28
CA ARG A 93 15.77 0.89 6.74
C ARG A 93 15.19 0.05 5.60
N GLY A 94 15.69 -1.16 5.42
CA GLY A 94 15.22 -2.09 4.39
C GLY A 94 16.21 -2.32 3.26
N ALA A 95 15.73 -2.99 2.21
CA ALA A 95 16.56 -3.42 1.09
C ALA A 95 16.87 -2.28 0.12
N VAL A 96 18.14 -2.17 -0.27
CA VAL A 96 18.52 -1.34 -1.43
C VAL A 96 18.01 -2.02 -2.69
N SER A 97 17.39 -1.28 -3.59
CA SER A 97 16.71 -1.86 -4.76
C SER A 97 16.75 -0.95 -5.98
N LEU A 98 16.60 -1.54 -7.17
CA LEU A 98 16.40 -0.84 -8.44
C LEU A 98 14.96 -1.07 -8.89
N TRP A 99 14.22 0.02 -8.97
CA TRP A 99 12.84 0.04 -9.45
C TRP A 99 12.87 0.48 -10.89
N TYR A 100 12.25 -0.29 -11.78
CA TYR A 100 12.27 0.03 -13.19
C TYR A 100 10.96 -0.29 -13.91
N LEU A 101 10.72 0.47 -14.97
CA LEU A 101 9.63 0.29 -15.89
C LEU A 101 10.19 0.19 -17.30
N MET A 102 9.70 -0.76 -18.09
CA MET A 102 10.11 -0.88 -19.49
C MET A 102 9.53 0.28 -20.31
N GLY A 103 10.21 0.64 -21.40
CA GLY A 103 9.73 1.72 -22.25
C GLY A 103 8.32 1.47 -22.79
N GLU A 104 7.99 0.22 -23.14
CA GLU A 104 6.66 -0.17 -23.63
C GLU A 104 5.56 0.03 -22.57
N ASP A 105 5.78 -0.42 -21.33
CA ASP A 105 4.81 -0.27 -20.25
C ASP A 105 4.60 1.21 -19.84
N SER A 106 5.62 2.04 -20.06
CA SER A 106 5.57 3.47 -19.73
C SER A 106 4.61 4.27 -20.61
N GLU A 107 4.34 3.79 -21.84
CA GLU A 107 3.45 4.48 -22.79
C GLU A 107 1.98 4.37 -22.38
N ASP A 108 1.63 3.34 -21.59
CA ASP A 108 0.27 3.02 -21.19
C ASP A 108 -0.17 3.67 -19.86
N LEU A 109 0.76 4.28 -19.11
CA LEU A 109 0.51 4.73 -17.72
C LEU A 109 -0.45 5.91 -17.58
N GLY A 110 -0.59 6.78 -18.60
CA GLY A 110 -1.37 8.02 -18.50
C GLY A 110 -0.85 9.05 -17.45
N ILE A 111 0.22 8.71 -16.73
CA ILE A 111 0.95 9.53 -15.74
C ILE A 111 2.45 9.48 -16.05
N LEU A 112 3.23 10.34 -15.40
CA LEU A 112 4.69 10.28 -15.52
C LEU A 112 5.22 8.97 -14.91
N PRO A 113 6.04 8.20 -15.62
CA PRO A 113 6.55 6.92 -15.13
C PRO A 113 7.32 7.03 -13.81
N GLU A 114 8.05 8.12 -13.59
CA GLU A 114 8.72 8.37 -12.32
C GLU A 114 7.72 8.53 -11.17
N ALA A 115 6.58 9.19 -11.40
CA ALA A 115 5.53 9.32 -10.41
C ALA A 115 4.86 7.97 -10.10
N TYR A 116 4.71 7.10 -11.11
CA TYR A 116 4.25 5.72 -10.90
C TYR A 116 5.24 4.92 -10.04
N LEU A 117 6.53 4.94 -10.39
CA LEU A 117 7.57 4.26 -9.61
C LEU A 117 7.69 4.80 -8.18
N ASP A 118 7.49 6.10 -7.96
CA ASP A 118 7.47 6.68 -6.63
C ASP A 118 6.25 6.24 -5.81
N ALA A 119 5.07 6.09 -6.44
CA ALA A 119 3.88 5.56 -5.78
C ALA A 119 4.08 4.09 -5.35
N GLU A 120 4.56 3.24 -6.27
CA GLU A 120 4.89 1.83 -6.00
C GLU A 120 5.89 1.67 -4.84
N ARG A 121 6.92 2.52 -4.82
CA ARG A 121 7.92 2.55 -3.73
C ARG A 121 7.30 2.98 -2.41
N ALA A 122 6.39 3.96 -2.42
CA ALA A 122 5.72 4.44 -1.22
C ALA A 122 4.80 3.36 -0.63
N GLU A 123 4.07 2.61 -1.46
CA GLU A 123 3.25 1.48 -1.01
C GLU A 123 4.09 0.36 -0.39
N TYR A 124 5.17 -0.04 -1.06
CA TYR A 124 6.09 -1.04 -0.49
C TYR A 124 6.73 -0.57 0.82
N GLN A 125 7.14 0.70 0.91
CA GLN A 125 7.72 1.24 2.14
C GLN A 125 6.70 1.24 3.28
N ALA A 126 5.45 1.67 3.02
CA ALA A 126 4.38 1.62 4.01
C ALA A 126 4.13 0.18 4.50
N TRP A 127 4.11 -0.81 3.60
CA TRP A 127 4.04 -2.21 3.99
C TRP A 127 5.22 -2.64 4.86
N ALA A 128 6.45 -2.30 4.45
CA ALA A 128 7.66 -2.67 5.18
C ALA A 128 7.75 -2.03 6.57
N ASP A 129 7.16 -0.85 6.75
CA ASP A 129 7.06 -0.15 8.04
C ASP A 129 5.85 -0.61 8.88
N GLY A 130 5.02 -1.53 8.36
CA GLY A 130 3.81 -2.02 9.01
C GLY A 130 2.64 -1.03 8.99
N GLU A 131 2.70 -0.02 8.12
CA GLU A 131 1.68 1.00 7.91
C GLU A 131 0.62 0.55 6.90
N VAL A 132 0.05 -0.62 7.12
CA VAL A 132 -1.10 -1.12 6.36
C VAL A 132 -2.32 -1.11 7.26
N TYR A 133 -3.42 -0.59 6.75
CA TYR A 133 -4.63 -0.37 7.54
C TYR A 133 -5.87 -0.88 6.80
N GLY A 134 -6.87 -1.25 7.59
CA GLY A 134 -8.26 -1.32 7.16
C GLY A 134 -9.10 -0.26 7.86
N TYR A 135 -10.22 0.11 7.25
CA TYR A 135 -11.27 0.86 7.91
C TYR A 135 -12.45 -0.05 8.22
N ILE A 136 -13.15 0.28 9.31
CA ILE A 136 -14.39 -0.37 9.71
C ILE A 136 -15.42 0.72 10.00
N VAL A 137 -16.54 0.69 9.28
CA VAL A 137 -17.71 1.53 9.53
C VAL A 137 -18.63 0.77 10.46
N GLU A 138 -19.04 1.44 11.54
CA GLU A 138 -19.89 0.86 12.57
C GLU A 138 -21.17 1.69 12.74
N GLU A 139 -22.31 1.03 12.94
CA GLU A 139 -23.60 1.64 13.28
C GLU A 139 -23.90 1.45 14.78
N ALA A 140 -24.40 2.49 15.42
CA ALA A 140 -24.93 2.41 16.78
C ALA A 140 -26.30 1.71 16.74
N VAL A 141 -26.36 0.52 17.34
CA VAL A 141 -27.56 -0.31 17.41
C VAL A 141 -28.05 -0.38 18.84
N ASP A 142 -29.30 0.04 19.04
CA ASP A 142 -29.99 -0.07 20.31
C ASP A 142 -30.67 -1.42 20.45
N TRP A 143 -30.26 -2.16 21.46
CA TRP A 143 -30.82 -3.44 21.85
C TRP A 143 -31.78 -3.24 23.01
N VAL A 144 -32.92 -3.91 22.94
CA VAL A 144 -33.88 -4.02 24.03
C VAL A 144 -33.96 -5.48 24.44
N ARG A 145 -33.89 -5.75 25.74
CA ARG A 145 -33.99 -7.12 26.24
C ARG A 145 -35.40 -7.66 25.98
N ALA A 146 -35.50 -8.87 25.42
CA ALA A 146 -36.78 -9.41 24.93
C ALA A 146 -37.83 -9.62 26.04
N ASP A 147 -37.39 -9.91 27.27
CA ASP A 147 -38.23 -10.12 28.45
C ASP A 147 -38.38 -8.88 29.35
N ASP A 148 -37.60 -7.81 29.12
CA ASP A 148 -37.71 -6.55 29.83
C ASP A 148 -37.39 -5.35 28.91
N ALA A 149 -38.46 -4.67 28.46
CA ALA A 149 -38.33 -3.53 27.56
C ALA A 149 -37.65 -2.29 28.18
N THR A 150 -37.43 -2.29 29.49
CA THR A 150 -36.73 -1.20 30.20
C THR A 150 -35.21 -1.41 30.26
N GLU A 151 -34.75 -2.64 30.01
CA GLU A 151 -33.33 -2.95 29.94
C GLU A 151 -32.85 -2.76 28.49
N THR A 152 -32.07 -1.70 28.28
CA THR A 152 -31.54 -1.30 26.98
C THR A 152 -30.01 -1.26 27.00
N ARG A 153 -29.38 -1.57 25.86
CA ARG A 153 -27.93 -1.38 25.65
C ARG A 153 -27.69 -0.89 24.23
N THR A 154 -26.72 0.01 24.06
CA THR A 154 -26.26 0.45 22.74
C THR A 154 -24.92 -0.20 22.45
N GLU A 155 -24.82 -0.89 21.32
CA GLU A 155 -23.57 -1.50 20.84
C GLU A 155 -23.24 -0.97 19.45
N TRP A 156 -21.96 -1.01 19.08
CA TRP A 156 -21.50 -0.64 17.75
C TRP A 156 -21.33 -1.89 16.92
N GLU A 157 -22.09 -2.01 15.83
CA GLU A 157 -22.03 -3.16 14.92
C GLU A 157 -21.36 -2.76 13.62
N GLU A 158 -20.46 -3.60 13.12
CA GLU A 158 -19.82 -3.42 11.82
C GLU A 158 -20.86 -3.53 10.70
N VAL A 159 -20.88 -2.53 9.83
CA VAL A 159 -21.76 -2.48 8.65
C VAL A 159 -20.99 -2.40 7.33
N ASP A 160 -19.69 -2.09 7.38
CA ASP A 160 -18.78 -2.08 6.24
C ASP A 160 -17.32 -2.18 6.69
N SER A 161 -16.48 -2.77 5.86
CA SER A 161 -15.03 -2.78 6.08
C SER A 161 -14.25 -2.98 4.78
N CYS A 162 -13.06 -2.39 4.72
CA CYS A 162 -12.12 -2.55 3.61
C CYS A 162 -10.69 -2.50 4.15
N TYR A 163 -9.84 -3.39 3.64
CA TYR A 163 -8.46 -3.59 4.07
C TYR A 163 -7.48 -3.40 2.92
N GLY A 164 -6.18 -3.37 3.21
CA GLY A 164 -5.13 -3.16 2.22
C GLY A 164 -4.85 -1.68 1.90
N HIS A 165 -5.13 -0.76 2.83
CA HIS A 165 -4.76 0.64 2.66
C HIS A 165 -3.33 0.92 3.14
N TYR A 166 -2.42 1.20 2.20
CA TYR A 166 -1.03 1.55 2.49
C TYR A 166 -0.91 3.03 2.91
N GLY A 167 -0.34 3.27 4.10
CA GLY A 167 -0.13 4.60 4.66
C GLY A 167 -1.35 5.14 5.43
N PHE A 168 -1.09 5.73 6.60
CA PHE A 168 -2.14 6.20 7.51
C PHE A 168 -3.02 7.30 6.91
N GLU A 169 -2.41 8.30 6.25
CA GLU A 169 -3.16 9.45 5.71
C GLU A 169 -4.15 9.02 4.62
N TRP A 170 -3.73 8.10 3.76
CA TRP A 170 -4.58 7.57 2.70
C TRP A 170 -5.70 6.70 3.26
N ALA A 171 -5.38 5.81 4.20
CA ALA A 171 -6.36 5.00 4.91
C ALA A 171 -7.41 5.86 5.63
N ALA A 172 -6.98 6.93 6.32
CA ALA A 172 -7.87 7.86 7.00
C ALA A 172 -8.75 8.66 6.04
N SER A 173 -8.24 9.00 4.84
CA SER A 173 -9.06 9.64 3.80
C SER A 173 -10.13 8.67 3.29
N ALA A 174 -9.74 7.44 2.93
CA ALA A 174 -10.66 6.41 2.46
C ALA A 174 -11.75 6.09 3.49
N ALA A 175 -11.38 5.99 4.78
CA ALA A 175 -12.30 5.80 5.89
C ALA A 175 -13.37 6.91 5.97
N ARG A 176 -12.97 8.18 5.83
CA ARG A 176 -13.91 9.32 5.83
C ARG A 176 -14.83 9.30 4.62
N ASP A 177 -14.31 8.97 3.45
CA ASP A 177 -15.11 8.88 2.23
C ASP A 177 -16.12 7.73 2.30
N ALA A 178 -15.74 6.58 2.88
CA ALA A 178 -16.66 5.49 3.17
C ALA A 178 -17.79 5.93 4.12
N LEU A 179 -17.45 6.63 5.22
CA LEU A 179 -18.45 7.11 6.18
C LEU A 179 -19.49 8.05 5.53
N ARG A 180 -19.07 8.92 4.59
CA ARG A 180 -19.97 9.85 3.89
C ARG A 180 -21.10 9.15 3.13
N PHE A 181 -20.86 7.94 2.62
CA PHE A 181 -21.90 7.15 1.95
C PHE A 181 -23.07 6.83 2.91
N TYR A 182 -22.77 6.53 4.17
CA TYR A 182 -23.75 6.21 5.19
C TYR A 182 -24.51 7.44 5.69
N THR A 183 -23.84 8.59 5.79
CA THR A 183 -24.49 9.87 6.09
C THR A 183 -25.52 10.25 5.02
N ALA A 184 -25.17 10.08 3.74
CA ALA A 184 -26.06 10.41 2.63
C ALA A 184 -27.28 9.50 2.56
N LYS A 185 -27.13 8.20 2.89
CA LYS A 185 -28.21 7.22 2.90
C LYS A 185 -29.23 7.48 4.02
N ALA A 186 -28.75 7.90 5.19
CA ALA A 186 -29.61 8.24 6.34
C ALA A 186 -30.49 9.47 6.09
N MET A 187 -30.05 10.43 5.27
CA MET A 187 -30.83 11.63 4.94
C MET A 187 -31.99 11.40 3.94
N VAL A 188 -32.02 10.25 3.27
CA VAL A 188 -33.01 9.93 2.23
C VAL A 188 -34.11 8.97 2.74
N ALA A 189 -33.93 8.39 3.93
CA ALA A 189 -34.87 7.48 4.58
C ALA A 189 -35.81 8.23 5.54
#